data_AF-A0A7S1S6U6-F1
#
_entry.id   AF-A0A7S1S6U6-F1
#
_cell.length_a   1.000
_cell.length_b   1.000
_cell.length_c   1.000
_cell.angle_alpha   90.00
_cell.angle_beta   90.00
_cell.angle_gamma   90.00
#
_symmetry.space_group_name_H-M   'P 1'
#
loop_
_entity.id
_entity.type
_entity.pdbx_description
1 polymer ?
#
loop_
_entity_poly.entity_id
_entity_poly.type
_entity_poly.pdbx_seq_one_letter_code
_entity_poly.pdbx_strand_id
1 'polypeptide(L)'
;MRYSYMRTLLVLVRYSVAGVGLPLRVWQYEDDVAMLQRSSVQKILDVPVSVCPEGFTSTPGDVPGWDQFGREMDNKLDTVELCAADCNARSECLSFEWSARTRICALNKIKVPALKAFEDYMFCQRISEDEQKAREEQQRQAELKKQQDEEQRKAEEQRQEEEEQKREVEERKLEEQRRLEEERKKEE
;
A
#
# COMPACT_ATOMS: atom_id res chain seq x y z
N MET A 1 -0.73 41.49 -42.08
CA MET A 1 0.33 42.42 -42.50
C MET A 1 1.65 41.64 -42.54
N ARG A 2 2.36 41.71 -43.66
CA ARG A 2 3.66 41.09 -43.93
C ARG A 2 4.78 42.03 -43.49
N TYR A 3 5.88 41.54 -42.93
CA TYR A 3 7.28 42.03 -43.08
C TYR A 3 8.18 40.91 -42.52
N SER A 4 8.80 40.05 -43.33
CA SER A 4 9.90 40.23 -44.29
C SER A 4 11.28 40.35 -43.64
N TYR A 5 12.04 39.24 -43.73
CA TYR A 5 13.48 39.10 -44.00
C TYR A 5 14.50 39.95 -43.22
N MET A 6 15.50 39.28 -42.63
CA MET A 6 16.86 39.30 -43.20
C MET A 6 17.76 38.23 -42.56
N ARG A 7 18.31 37.39 -43.44
CA ARG A 7 19.43 36.47 -43.22
C ARG A 7 20.70 37.26 -42.89
N THR A 8 21.51 36.77 -41.97
CA THR A 8 22.95 37.05 -41.99
C THR A 8 23.71 35.74 -41.81
N LEU A 9 24.34 35.31 -42.91
CA LEU A 9 25.36 34.28 -42.96
C LEU A 9 26.67 34.87 -42.42
N LEU A 10 27.33 34.18 -41.48
CA LEU A 10 28.76 34.38 -41.24
C LEU A 10 29.44 33.03 -40.95
N VAL A 11 30.06 32.57 -42.03
CA VAL A 11 31.25 31.73 -42.20
C VAL A 11 31.97 31.27 -40.93
N LEU A 12 31.95 29.95 -40.76
CA LEU A 12 33.02 29.03 -40.35
C LEU A 12 34.30 29.64 -39.74
N VAL A 13 34.57 29.24 -38.50
CA VAL A 13 35.94 28.92 -38.08
C VAL A 13 35.95 27.50 -37.54
N ARG A 14 36.54 26.60 -38.33
CA ARG A 14 36.93 25.26 -37.88
C ARG A 14 38.19 25.40 -37.06
N TYR A 15 38.11 25.10 -35.77
CA TYR A 15 39.25 24.60 -35.03
C TYR A 15 39.01 23.13 -34.72
N SER A 16 39.65 22.27 -35.51
CA SER A 16 39.94 20.90 -35.10
C SER A 16 40.96 20.98 -33.98
N VAL A 17 40.58 20.59 -32.77
CA VAL A 17 41.53 20.16 -31.74
C VAL A 17 41.31 18.68 -31.57
N ALA A 18 42.35 17.93 -31.94
CA ALA A 18 42.42 16.49 -31.77
C ALA A 18 42.60 16.12 -30.28
N GLY A 19 42.15 14.92 -29.92
CA GLY A 19 42.37 14.32 -28.61
C GLY A 19 41.29 14.74 -27.62
N VAL A 20 40.56 13.84 -26.95
CA VAL A 20 40.91 12.52 -26.46
C VAL A 20 39.62 11.72 -26.38
N GLY A 21 39.60 10.56 -27.03
CA GLY A 21 38.58 9.54 -26.78
C GLY A 21 38.82 8.97 -25.38
N LEU A 22 38.09 9.51 -24.41
CA LEU A 22 37.88 8.87 -23.12
C LEU A 22 36.44 8.37 -23.12
N PRO A 23 36.20 7.06 -22.97
CA PRO A 23 34.85 6.57 -22.81
C PRO A 23 34.29 7.15 -21.52
N LEU A 24 33.27 8.00 -21.66
CA LEU A 24 32.36 8.31 -20.57
C LEU A 24 31.75 6.99 -20.12
N ARG A 25 32.31 6.41 -19.05
CA ARG A 25 31.60 5.42 -18.23
C ARG A 25 30.30 6.11 -17.82
N VAL A 26 29.22 5.69 -18.45
CA VAL A 26 27.87 5.86 -17.93
C VAL A 26 27.89 5.18 -16.57
N TRP A 27 27.93 5.97 -15.49
CA TRP A 27 27.61 5.46 -14.17
C TRP A 27 26.13 5.16 -14.22
N GLN A 28 25.83 3.87 -14.31
CA GLN A 28 24.49 3.31 -14.23
C GLN A 28 24.00 3.60 -12.80
N TYR A 29 23.38 4.77 -12.66
CA TYR A 29 22.79 5.30 -11.43
C TYR A 29 21.43 4.61 -11.19
N GLU A 30 21.41 3.28 -11.20
CA GLU A 30 20.18 2.49 -11.01
C GLU A 30 20.33 1.36 -9.98
N ASP A 31 21.53 1.13 -9.43
CA ASP A 31 21.78 0.02 -8.49
C ASP A 31 21.84 0.43 -6.99
N ASP A 32 21.75 1.72 -6.65
CA ASP A 32 21.79 2.19 -5.25
C ASP A 32 20.42 2.17 -4.53
N VAL A 33 19.31 2.00 -5.25
CA VAL A 33 17.97 1.93 -4.63
C VAL A 33 17.75 0.59 -3.92
N ALA A 34 18.41 -0.48 -4.36
CA ALA A 34 18.23 -1.83 -3.83
C ALA A 34 18.90 -2.07 -2.46
N MET A 35 19.87 -1.24 -2.06
CA MET A 35 20.57 -1.39 -0.77
C MET A 35 19.92 -0.61 0.40
N LEU A 36 19.05 0.37 0.11
CA LEU A 36 18.34 1.14 1.14
C LEU A 36 17.19 0.36 1.80
N GLN A 37 16.80 -0.81 1.27
CA GLN A 37 15.77 -1.67 1.87
C GLN A 37 16.28 -2.65 2.93
N ARG A 38 17.57 -2.60 3.31
CA ARG A 38 18.16 -3.50 4.33
C ARG A 38 18.82 -2.76 5.51
N SER A 39 18.43 -1.52 5.75
CA SER A 39 18.93 -0.72 6.85
C SER A 39 17.86 -0.52 7.93
N SER A 40 18.25 -0.69 9.20
CA SER A 40 17.48 -0.39 10.42
C SER A 40 17.07 1.09 10.58
N VAL A 41 17.10 1.88 9.50
CA VAL A 41 16.68 3.28 9.41
C VAL A 41 15.15 3.40 9.26
N GLN A 42 14.45 2.31 8.94
CA GLN A 42 12.98 2.28 8.92
C GLN A 42 12.36 2.47 10.32
N LYS A 43 13.15 2.34 11.39
CA LYS A 43 12.72 2.46 12.79
C LYS A 43 12.74 3.89 13.37
N ILE A 44 13.05 4.91 12.56
CA ILE A 44 13.19 6.31 13.04
C ILE A 44 12.06 7.22 12.50
N LEU A 45 11.15 6.70 11.68
CA LEU A 45 9.91 7.38 11.26
C LEU A 45 8.64 6.71 11.82
N ASP A 46 8.76 5.90 12.87
CA ASP A 46 7.62 5.47 13.69
C ASP A 46 7.16 6.60 14.63
N VAL A 47 7.03 7.82 14.12
CA VAL A 47 5.94 8.65 14.64
C VAL A 47 4.72 7.90 14.14
N PRO A 48 3.89 7.27 15.00
CA PRO A 48 2.63 6.77 14.51
C PRO A 48 1.96 7.98 13.88
N VAL A 49 1.89 8.00 12.54
CA VAL A 49 0.86 8.78 11.86
C VAL A 49 -0.36 8.27 12.57
N SER A 50 -0.89 9.10 13.44
CA SER A 50 -1.95 8.70 14.33
C SER A 50 -3.10 8.40 13.37
N VAL A 51 -3.31 7.11 13.11
CA VAL A 51 -4.37 6.62 12.24
C VAL A 51 -5.61 6.54 13.11
N CYS A 52 -6.67 7.21 12.68
CA CYS A 52 -7.95 7.11 13.37
C CYS A 52 -8.45 5.66 13.30
N PRO A 53 -9.00 5.12 14.40
CA PRO A 53 -9.63 3.81 14.40
C PRO A 53 -10.73 3.70 13.33
N GLU A 54 -11.09 2.46 13.04
CA GLU A 54 -12.18 2.16 12.10
C GLU A 54 -13.46 2.94 12.44
N GLY A 55 -14.15 3.43 11.41
CA GLY A 55 -15.29 4.32 11.56
C GLY A 55 -14.94 5.81 11.70
N PHE A 56 -13.65 6.17 11.70
CA PHE A 56 -13.20 7.55 11.78
C PHE A 56 -12.15 7.89 10.70
N THR A 57 -12.05 9.17 10.37
CA THR A 57 -11.01 9.70 9.49
C THR A 57 -10.25 10.83 10.19
N SER A 58 -8.94 10.89 9.95
CA SER A 58 -8.08 11.93 10.49
C SER A 58 -8.23 13.21 9.69
N THR A 59 -8.30 14.35 10.37
CA THR A 59 -8.29 15.68 9.74
C THR A 59 -7.57 16.63 10.67
N PRO A 60 -6.54 17.38 10.22
CA PRO A 60 -5.86 18.34 11.08
C PRO A 60 -6.81 19.39 11.63
N GLY A 61 -6.85 19.55 12.95
CA GLY A 61 -7.65 20.59 13.58
C GLY A 61 -7.91 20.33 15.07
N ASP A 62 -8.68 21.23 15.67
CA ASP A 62 -9.06 21.23 17.08
C ASP A 62 -10.49 21.81 17.25
N VAL A 63 -11.19 21.30 18.26
CA VAL A 63 -12.47 21.79 18.76
C VAL A 63 -12.24 22.39 20.15
N PRO A 64 -12.52 23.70 20.34
CA PRO A 64 -12.28 24.33 21.62
C PRO A 64 -13.22 23.78 22.71
N GLY A 65 -12.72 23.73 23.94
CA GLY A 65 -13.53 23.44 25.12
C GLY A 65 -13.37 22.04 25.72
N TRP A 66 -12.33 21.29 25.33
CA TRP A 66 -12.05 19.93 25.83
C TRP A 66 -13.25 18.97 25.64
N ASP A 67 -13.35 17.91 26.44
CA ASP A 67 -14.43 16.91 26.37
C ASP A 67 -15.82 17.54 26.59
N GLN A 68 -16.65 17.54 25.54
CA GLN A 68 -18.01 18.09 25.54
C GLN A 68 -19.03 17.20 26.28
N PHE A 69 -18.56 16.15 26.95
CA PHE A 69 -19.36 15.23 27.77
C PHE A 69 -19.04 15.39 29.27
N GLY A 70 -18.35 16.49 29.64
CA GLY A 70 -18.23 16.94 31.03
C GLY A 70 -17.08 16.29 31.81
N ARG A 71 -16.12 15.68 31.12
CA ARG A 71 -14.93 15.08 31.76
C ARG A 71 -13.66 15.91 31.59
N GLU A 72 -13.71 16.99 30.82
CA GLU A 72 -12.58 17.90 30.59
C GLU A 72 -11.26 17.15 30.30
N MET A 73 -10.25 17.28 31.16
CA MET A 73 -8.94 16.61 31.02
C MET A 73 -8.85 15.25 31.76
N ASP A 74 -9.91 14.85 32.47
CA ASP A 74 -9.96 13.64 33.29
C ASP A 74 -10.36 12.39 32.48
N ASN A 75 -10.80 12.55 31.22
CA ASN A 75 -11.06 11.42 30.34
C ASN A 75 -9.75 10.82 29.82
N LYS A 76 -9.08 10.03 30.67
CA LYS A 76 -7.81 9.36 30.38
C LYS A 76 -8.06 7.98 29.78
N LEU A 77 -7.68 7.79 28.52
CA LEU A 77 -7.78 6.52 27.81
C LEU A 77 -6.43 6.16 27.20
N ASP A 78 -5.95 4.95 27.50
CA ASP A 78 -4.58 4.53 27.18
C ASP A 78 -4.30 4.41 25.69
N THR A 79 -5.35 4.20 24.88
CA THR A 79 -5.22 4.06 23.43
C THR A 79 -6.30 4.86 22.70
N VAL A 80 -6.01 5.18 21.45
CA VAL A 80 -6.95 5.88 20.56
C VAL A 80 -8.19 5.04 20.28
N GLU A 81 -8.08 3.71 20.24
CA GLU A 81 -9.20 2.77 20.05
C GLU A 81 -10.19 2.84 21.20
N LEU A 82 -9.71 3.00 22.44
CA LEU A 82 -10.59 3.20 23.60
C LEU A 82 -11.35 4.52 23.49
N CYS A 83 -10.71 5.58 23.01
CA CYS A 83 -11.37 6.88 22.77
C CYS A 83 -12.42 6.79 21.66
N ALA A 84 -12.12 6.09 20.57
CA ALA A 84 -13.09 5.81 19.52
C ALA A 84 -14.27 4.95 20.01
N ALA A 85 -14.01 3.93 20.84
CA ALA A 85 -15.06 3.11 21.45
C ALA A 85 -15.97 3.94 22.37
N ASP A 86 -15.38 4.83 23.18
CA ASP A 86 -16.14 5.76 24.05
C ASP A 86 -17.00 6.72 23.22
N CYS A 87 -16.48 7.21 22.10
CA CYS A 87 -17.25 8.01 21.15
C CYS A 87 -18.36 7.17 20.48
N ASN A 88 -18.10 5.94 20.06
CA ASN A 88 -19.08 5.05 19.43
C ASN A 88 -20.24 4.69 20.37
N ALA A 89 -19.98 4.60 21.68
CA ALA A 89 -21.03 4.37 22.69
C ALA A 89 -21.98 5.57 22.86
N ARG A 90 -21.68 6.73 22.26
CA ARG A 90 -22.46 7.97 22.37
C ARG A 90 -22.94 8.41 20.99
N SER A 91 -24.24 8.32 20.74
CA SER A 91 -24.85 8.75 19.47
C SER A 91 -24.59 10.22 19.13
N GLU A 92 -24.45 11.08 20.14
CA GLU A 92 -24.14 12.50 19.95
C GLU A 92 -22.65 12.77 19.66
N CYS A 93 -21.75 11.79 19.83
CA CYS A 93 -20.32 11.99 19.57
C CYS A 93 -20.03 11.87 18.07
N LEU A 94 -19.52 12.94 17.48
CA LEU A 94 -19.25 13.04 16.03
C LEU A 94 -17.76 13.10 15.71
N SER A 95 -16.92 13.45 16.69
CA SER A 95 -15.48 13.39 16.58
C SER A 95 -14.85 13.26 17.96
N PHE A 96 -13.55 13.03 18.01
CA PHE A 96 -12.76 13.09 19.23
C PHE A 96 -11.35 13.55 18.95
N GLU A 97 -10.67 14.03 19.98
CA GLU A 97 -9.26 14.37 19.98
C GLU A 97 -8.53 13.53 21.00
N TRP A 98 -7.42 12.94 20.61
CA TRP A 98 -6.62 12.11 21.51
C TRP A 98 -5.13 12.41 21.39
N SER A 99 -4.43 12.46 22.52
CA SER A 99 -2.99 12.66 22.60
C SER A 99 -2.30 11.41 23.13
N ALA A 100 -1.36 10.86 22.35
CA ALA A 100 -0.57 9.69 22.76
C ALA A 100 0.33 9.99 23.97
N ARG A 101 0.78 11.25 24.11
CA ARG A 101 1.64 11.68 25.20
C ARG A 101 0.88 11.83 26.52
N THR A 102 -0.29 12.45 26.49
CA THR A 102 -1.05 12.79 27.71
C THR A 102 -2.16 11.79 28.05
N ARG A 103 -2.51 10.93 27.08
CA ARG A 103 -3.62 9.97 27.10
C ARG A 103 -4.99 10.61 27.32
N ILE A 104 -5.11 11.91 27.07
CA ILE A 104 -6.38 12.63 27.19
C ILE A 104 -7.20 12.37 25.93
N CYS A 105 -8.47 12.03 26.13
CA CYS A 105 -9.50 11.88 25.10
C CYS A 105 -10.56 12.97 25.26
N ALA A 106 -10.61 13.95 24.36
CA ALA A 106 -11.68 14.94 24.33
C ALA A 106 -12.74 14.50 23.30
N LEU A 107 -13.94 14.11 23.76
CA LEU A 107 -15.04 13.79 22.87
C LEU A 107 -15.81 15.04 22.45
N ASN A 108 -16.22 15.09 21.18
CA ASN A 108 -16.83 16.25 20.56
C ASN A 108 -18.19 15.89 19.93
N LYS A 109 -19.19 16.74 20.15
CA LYS A 109 -20.47 16.73 19.43
C LYS A 109 -20.39 17.42 18.07
N ILE A 110 -19.25 18.06 17.77
CA ILE A 110 -18.97 18.73 16.51
C ILE A 110 -18.17 17.78 15.62
N LYS A 111 -18.50 17.71 14.33
CA LYS A 111 -17.83 16.79 13.39
C LYS A 111 -16.55 17.37 12.78
N VAL A 112 -16.55 18.67 12.48
CA VAL A 112 -15.48 19.35 11.72
C VAL A 112 -14.75 20.31 12.66
N PRO A 113 -13.41 20.29 12.71
CA PRO A 113 -12.66 21.15 13.61
C PRO A 113 -12.74 22.61 13.15
N ALA A 114 -12.67 23.53 14.10
CA ALA A 114 -12.75 24.98 13.84
C ALA A 114 -11.37 25.66 13.93
N LEU A 115 -10.45 25.06 14.69
CA LEU A 115 -9.13 25.59 14.97
C LEU A 115 -8.04 24.75 14.31
N LYS A 116 -6.82 25.28 14.32
CA LYS A 116 -5.63 24.53 13.92
C LYS A 116 -5.35 23.45 14.96
N ALA A 117 -4.75 22.34 14.51
CA ALA A 117 -4.35 21.25 15.38
C ALA A 117 -3.55 21.75 16.61
N PHE A 118 -3.88 21.20 17.77
CA PHE A 118 -3.28 21.57 19.05
C PHE A 118 -2.26 20.51 19.49
N GLU A 119 -1.01 20.93 19.71
CA GLU A 119 0.09 20.07 20.16
C GLU A 119 0.19 18.72 19.40
N ASP A 120 0.15 17.60 20.12
CA ASP A 120 0.14 16.23 19.60
C ASP A 120 -1.27 15.61 19.55
N TYR A 121 -2.32 16.42 19.71
CA TYR A 121 -3.69 15.93 19.59
C TYR A 121 -4.01 15.61 18.15
N MET A 122 -4.52 14.41 17.99
CA MET A 122 -5.03 13.87 16.76
C MET A 122 -6.54 14.01 16.76
N PHE A 123 -7.07 14.68 15.75
CA PHE A 123 -8.50 14.85 15.57
C PHE A 123 -9.06 13.78 14.63
N CYS A 124 -10.03 13.01 15.13
CA CYS A 124 -10.70 11.92 14.43
C CYS A 124 -12.20 12.19 14.32
N GLN A 125 -12.67 12.41 13.10
CA GLN A 125 -14.11 12.60 12.82
C GLN A 125 -14.77 11.33 12.32
N ARG A 126 -16.01 11.11 12.73
CA ARG A 126 -16.81 9.96 12.31
C ARG A 126 -17.07 9.98 10.80
N ILE A 127 -16.87 8.87 10.11
CA ILE A 127 -17.25 8.75 8.70
C ILE A 127 -18.77 8.67 8.56
N SER A 128 -19.32 8.95 7.38
CA SER A 128 -20.76 8.73 7.16
C SER A 128 -21.10 7.22 7.17
N GLU A 129 -22.34 6.87 7.46
CA GLU A 129 -22.79 5.47 7.39
C GLU A 129 -22.60 4.88 5.99
N ASP A 130 -22.80 5.69 4.94
CA ASP A 130 -22.61 5.26 3.56
C ASP A 130 -21.13 5.00 3.27
N GLU A 131 -20.23 5.85 3.76
CA GLU A 131 -18.78 5.60 3.68
C GLU A 131 -18.38 4.35 4.45
N GLN A 132 -18.96 4.11 5.63
CA GLN A 132 -18.69 2.91 6.41
C GLN A 132 -19.13 1.65 5.67
N LYS A 133 -20.37 1.61 5.17
CA LYS A 133 -20.89 0.49 4.38
C LYS A 133 -20.06 0.26 3.13
N ALA A 134 -19.62 1.32 2.45
CA ALA A 134 -18.75 1.19 1.27
C ALA A 134 -17.40 0.56 1.61
N ARG A 135 -16.79 0.92 2.74
CA ARG A 135 -15.52 0.32 3.21
C ARG A 135 -15.69 -1.14 3.61
N GLU A 136 -16.75 -1.45 4.35
CA GLU A 136 -17.08 -2.83 4.73
C GLU A 136 -17.34 -3.72 3.51
N GLU A 137 -18.05 -3.20 2.51
CA GLU A 137 -18.29 -3.91 1.25
C GLU A 137 -16.98 -4.11 0.47
N GLN A 138 -16.14 -3.09 0.38
CA GLN A 138 -14.84 -3.21 -0.27
C GLN A 138 -13.96 -4.28 0.40
N GLN A 139 -13.94 -4.35 1.72
CA GLN A 139 -13.22 -5.39 2.48
C GLN A 139 -13.79 -6.78 2.20
N ARG A 140 -15.12 -6.93 2.19
CA ARG A 140 -15.80 -8.18 1.87
C ARG A 140 -15.46 -8.67 0.46
N GLN A 141 -15.46 -7.78 -0.52
CA GLN A 141 -15.09 -8.10 -1.90
C GLN A 141 -13.61 -8.47 -2.01
N ALA A 142 -12.73 -7.81 -1.27
CA ALA A 142 -11.30 -8.14 -1.23
C ALA A 142 -11.06 -9.54 -0.63
N GLU A 143 -11.76 -9.89 0.44
CA GLU A 143 -11.66 -11.22 1.05
C GLU A 143 -12.24 -12.32 0.14
N LEU A 144 -13.39 -12.05 -0.49
CA LEU A 144 -13.97 -12.98 -1.47
C LEU A 144 -13.02 -13.22 -2.66
N LYS A 145 -12.41 -12.15 -3.17
CA LYS A 145 -11.41 -12.26 -4.23
C LYS A 145 -10.21 -13.10 -3.80
N LYS A 146 -9.70 -12.90 -2.58
CA LYS A 146 -8.59 -13.69 -2.05
C LYS A 146 -8.93 -15.18 -1.97
N GLN A 147 -10.16 -15.51 -1.56
CA GLN A 147 -10.65 -16.89 -1.53
C GLN A 147 -10.73 -17.49 -2.93
N GLN A 148 -11.25 -16.73 -3.90
CA GLN A 148 -11.32 -17.14 -5.30
C GLN A 148 -9.93 -17.34 -5.91
N ASP A 149 -8.98 -16.42 -5.65
CA ASP A 149 -7.60 -16.53 -6.12
C ASP A 149 -6.91 -17.77 -5.52
N GLU A 150 -7.17 -18.08 -4.24
CA GLU A 150 -6.66 -19.30 -3.60
C GLU A 150 -7.29 -20.57 -4.17
N GLU A 151 -8.60 -20.58 -4.43
CA GLU A 151 -9.29 -21.69 -5.06
C GLU A 151 -8.77 -21.94 -6.49
N GLN A 152 -8.59 -20.86 -7.27
CA GLN A 152 -8.01 -20.94 -8.61
C GLN A 152 -6.58 -21.48 -8.57
N ARG A 153 -5.76 -21.05 -7.62
CA ARG A 153 -4.40 -21.56 -7.44
C ARG A 153 -4.41 -23.06 -7.16
N LYS A 154 -5.25 -23.52 -6.23
CA LYS A 154 -5.38 -24.95 -5.90
C LYS A 154 -5.90 -25.77 -7.08
N ALA A 155 -6.87 -25.24 -7.82
CA ALA A 155 -7.39 -25.90 -9.01
C ALA A 155 -6.31 -26.00 -10.11
N GLU A 156 -5.48 -24.98 -10.27
CA GLU A 156 -4.36 -25.01 -11.20
C GLU A 156 -3.26 -25.99 -10.77
N GLU A 157 -2.89 -26.01 -9.49
CA GLU A 157 -1.95 -26.99 -8.93
C GLU A 157 -2.46 -28.42 -9.17
N GLN A 158 -3.74 -28.69 -8.87
CA GLN A 158 -4.34 -30.00 -9.13
C GLN A 158 -4.34 -30.36 -10.62
N ARG A 159 -4.63 -29.41 -11.52
CA ARG A 159 -4.56 -29.66 -12.97
C ARG A 159 -3.15 -30.02 -13.41
N GLN A 160 -2.14 -29.33 -12.90
CA GLN A 160 -0.74 -29.61 -13.22
C GLN A 160 -0.32 -31.00 -12.72
N GLU A 161 -0.71 -31.37 -11.50
CA GLU A 161 -0.48 -32.72 -10.96
C GLU A 161 -1.18 -33.80 -11.81
N GLU A 162 -2.43 -33.59 -12.22
CA GLU A 162 -3.15 -34.53 -13.08
C GLU A 162 -2.50 -34.66 -14.47
N GLU A 163 -1.99 -33.56 -15.03
CA GLU A 163 -1.25 -33.57 -16.31
C GLU A 163 0.12 -34.26 -16.19
N GLU A 164 0.82 -34.09 -15.07
CA GLU A 164 2.08 -34.78 -14.78
C GLU A 164 1.85 -36.28 -14.64
N GLN A 165 0.85 -36.69 -13.86
CA GLN A 165 0.47 -38.10 -13.71
C GLN A 165 0.09 -38.73 -15.06
N LYS A 166 -0.64 -38.01 -15.92
CA LYS A 166 -0.97 -38.48 -17.28
C LYS A 166 0.29 -38.69 -18.12
N ARG A 167 1.25 -37.76 -18.07
CA ARG A 167 2.54 -37.88 -18.77
C ARG A 167 3.35 -39.08 -18.29
N GLU A 168 3.44 -39.31 -16.98
CA GLU A 168 4.12 -40.48 -16.41
C GLU A 168 3.45 -41.81 -16.81
N VAL A 169 2.11 -41.84 -16.90
CA VAL A 169 1.38 -43.03 -17.38
C VAL A 169 1.66 -43.27 -18.87
N GLU A 170 1.69 -42.22 -19.70
CA GLU A 170 1.99 -42.34 -21.12
C GLU A 170 3.44 -42.79 -21.37
N GLU A 171 4.40 -42.25 -20.61
CA GLU A 171 5.80 -42.65 -20.69
C GLU A 171 6.00 -44.13 -20.33
N ARG A 172 5.36 -44.60 -19.25
CA ARG A 172 5.39 -46.03 -18.87
C ARG A 172 4.80 -46.94 -19.95
N LYS A 173 3.70 -46.54 -20.59
CA LYS A 173 3.11 -47.28 -21.72
C LYS A 173 4.07 -47.35 -22.90
N LEU A 174 4.73 -46.24 -23.22
CA LEU A 174 5.70 -46.19 -24.31
C LEU A 174 6.93 -47.06 -24.02
N GLU A 175 7.42 -47.06 -22.77
CA GLU A 175 8.52 -47.92 -22.34
C GLU A 175 8.16 -49.41 -22.44
N GLU A 176 6.96 -49.78 -21.97
CA GLU A 176 6.45 -51.14 -22.11
C GLU A 176 6.32 -51.58 -23.58
N GLN A 177 5.80 -50.69 -24.44
CA GLN A 177 5.70 -50.96 -25.87
C GLN A 177 7.08 -51.19 -26.50
N ARG A 178 8.10 -50.39 -26.14
CA ARG A 178 9.49 -50.58 -26.60
C ARG A 178 10.04 -51.93 -26.16
N ARG A 179 9.83 -52.32 -24.90
CA ARG A 179 10.27 -53.63 -24.37
C ARG A 179 9.68 -54.80 -25.16
N LEU A 180 8.37 -54.76 -25.41
CA LEU A 180 7.68 -55.81 -26.19
C LEU A 180 8.17 -55.88 -27.65
N GLU A 181 8.48 -54.73 -28.26
CA GLU A 181 9.06 -54.70 -29.60
C GLU A 181 10.48 -55.28 -29.65
N GLU A 182 11.31 -54.99 -28.65
CA GLU A 182 12.65 -55.57 -28.52
C GLU A 182 12.61 -57.08 -28.28
N GLU A 183 11.64 -57.58 -27.51
CA GLU A 183 11.42 -59.01 -27.30
C GLU A 183 11.02 -59.70 -28.62
N ARG A 184 10.07 -59.14 -29.37
CA ARG A 184 9.66 -59.67 -30.68
C ARG A 184 10.82 -59.78 -31.67
N LYS A 185 11.71 -58.77 -31.69
CA LYS A 185 12.91 -58.78 -32.56
C LYS A 185 13.94 -59.86 -32.20
N LYS A 186 13.89 -60.44 -31.00
CA LYS A 186 14.78 -61.55 -30.59
C LYS A 186 14.23 -62.92 -30.99
N GLU A 187 12.94 -63.00 -31.32
CA GLU A 187 12.26 -64.24 -31.70
C GLU A 187 12.25 -64.48 -33.22
N GLU A 188 12.62 -63.48 -34.02
CA GLU A 188 12.80 -63.52 -35.49
C GLU A 188 14.24 -63.83 -35.90
#